data_AF-A0A2M7RDQ8-F1
#
_entry.id   AF-A0A2M7RDQ8-F1
#
_cell.length_a   1.000
_cell.length_b   1.000
_cell.length_c   1.000
_cell.angle_alpha   90.00
_cell.angle_beta   90.00
_cell.angle_gamma   90.00
#
_symmetry.space_group_name_H-M   'P 1'
#
loop_
_entity.id
_entity.type
_entity.pdbx_description
1 polymer ?
#
loop_
_entity_poly.entity_id
_entity_poly.type
_entity_poly.pdbx_seq_one_letter_code
_entity_poly.pdbx_strand_id
1 'polypeptide(L)'
;MAIMGFVEISSVPQLVSAVLFLPMALYFWLLVLPKRNKKLPIPDKLSVIPAINPEERKNLKGKMKILEGEVVSDKKFGKNFDLDRRMFLKLIGSTGILVFMYSIFSKKAEGAFFGSVPGSGTVALKDTSGAKIDPAQLQPTDGYKIAELDDGTPAYYGFTRKDGAWFIMKEQSGASRTYLYTRNSSDFDHATTGWPNRTGLTYSKFEDIF
;
A
#
# COMPACT_ATOMS: atom_id res chain seq x y z
N MET A 1 -22.93 -14.76 -17.16
CA MET A 1 -23.01 -15.29 -15.78
C MET A 1 -24.41 -15.73 -15.37
N ALA A 2 -25.50 -15.02 -15.69
CA ALA A 2 -26.85 -15.43 -15.25
C ALA A 2 -27.32 -16.82 -15.79
N ILE A 3 -26.96 -17.19 -17.03
CA ILE A 3 -27.37 -18.47 -17.64
C ILE A 3 -26.54 -19.64 -17.07
N MET A 4 -25.27 -19.40 -16.72
CA MET A 4 -24.44 -20.40 -16.01
C MET A 4 -24.92 -20.64 -14.57
N GLY A 5 -25.60 -19.67 -13.95
CA GLY A 5 -26.16 -19.80 -12.60
C GLY A 5 -27.22 -20.90 -12.48
N PHE A 6 -27.89 -21.29 -13.57
CA PHE A 6 -28.85 -22.40 -13.58
C PHE A 6 -28.20 -23.78 -13.70
N VAL A 7 -26.96 -23.84 -14.21
CA VAL A 7 -26.23 -25.11 -14.41
C VAL A 7 -25.53 -25.57 -13.13
N GLU A 8 -25.25 -24.66 -12.19
CA GLU A 8 -24.51 -24.93 -10.95
C GLU A 8 -25.36 -24.88 -9.67
N ILE A 9 -26.69 -25.02 -9.76
CA ILE A 9 -27.58 -24.89 -8.60
C ILE A 9 -27.34 -26.05 -7.62
N SER A 10 -26.69 -25.74 -6.50
CA SER A 10 -26.50 -26.67 -5.37
C SER A 10 -27.21 -26.20 -4.09
N SER A 11 -27.73 -24.96 -4.07
CA SER A 11 -28.35 -24.37 -2.89
C SER A 11 -29.54 -23.45 -3.22
N VAL A 12 -30.50 -23.36 -2.30
CA VAL A 12 -31.72 -22.52 -2.44
C VAL A 12 -31.39 -21.03 -2.67
N PRO A 13 -30.39 -20.41 -2.00
CA PRO A 13 -30.02 -19.02 -2.27
C PRO A 13 -29.52 -18.77 -3.71
N GLN A 14 -28.90 -19.78 -4.33
CA GLN A 14 -28.41 -19.71 -5.69
C GLN A 14 -29.57 -19.73 -6.71
N LEU A 15 -30.63 -20.47 -6.42
CA LEU A 15 -31.86 -20.47 -7.23
C LEU A 15 -32.59 -19.12 -7.16
N VAL A 16 -32.71 -18.52 -5.97
CA VAL A 16 -33.35 -17.22 -5.79
C VAL A 16 -32.61 -16.12 -6.56
N SER A 17 -31.28 -16.10 -6.48
CA SER A 17 -30.48 -15.13 -7.23
C SER A 17 -30.57 -15.34 -8.75
N ALA A 18 -30.52 -16.59 -9.23
CA ALA A 18 -30.66 -16.89 -10.65
C ALA A 18 -32.01 -16.40 -11.23
N VAL A 19 -33.12 -16.59 -10.51
CA VAL A 19 -34.45 -16.13 -10.93
C VAL A 19 -34.54 -14.60 -10.96
N LEU A 20 -33.98 -13.91 -9.97
CA LEU A 20 -34.01 -12.45 -9.90
C LEU A 20 -33.20 -11.78 -11.01
N PHE A 21 -32.04 -12.34 -11.39
CA PHE A 21 -31.15 -11.72 -12.36
C PHE A 21 -31.38 -12.14 -13.81
N LEU A 22 -32.17 -13.19 -14.07
CA LEU A 22 -32.51 -13.65 -15.42
C LEU A 22 -33.20 -12.59 -16.31
N PRO A 23 -34.26 -11.88 -15.88
CA PRO A 23 -34.92 -10.89 -16.74
C PRO A 23 -33.99 -9.72 -17.09
N MET A 24 -33.10 -9.34 -16.18
CA MET A 24 -32.12 -8.28 -16.41
C MET A 24 -31.06 -8.71 -17.42
N ALA A 25 -30.57 -9.96 -17.32
CA ALA A 25 -29.61 -10.52 -18.27
C ALA A 25 -30.19 -10.63 -19.69
N LEU A 26 -31.46 -11.05 -19.83
CA LEU A 26 -32.17 -11.08 -21.12
C LEU A 26 -32.31 -9.68 -21.73
N TYR A 27 -32.67 -8.70 -20.92
CA TYR A 27 -32.77 -7.30 -21.36
C TYR A 27 -31.43 -6.77 -21.90
N PHE A 28 -30.33 -6.98 -21.17
CA PHE A 28 -29.00 -6.56 -21.63
C PHE A 28 -28.56 -7.30 -22.89
N TRP A 29 -28.88 -8.59 -23.01
CA TRP A 29 -28.52 -9.35 -24.20
C TRP A 29 -29.22 -8.81 -25.45
N LEU A 30 -30.50 -8.46 -25.34
CA LEU A 30 -31.25 -7.82 -26.44
C LEU A 30 -30.67 -6.45 -26.83
N LEU A 31 -30.10 -5.72 -25.86
CA LEU A 31 -29.55 -4.38 -26.08
C LEU A 31 -28.13 -4.41 -26.70
N VAL A 32 -27.34 -5.43 -26.36
CA VAL A 32 -25.97 -5.62 -26.87
C VAL A 32 -25.93 -6.22 -28.27
N LEU A 33 -26.99 -6.93 -28.70
CA LEU A 33 -27.08 -7.45 -30.06
C LEU A 33 -27.07 -6.29 -31.08
N PRO A 34 -26.01 -6.16 -31.90
CA PRO A 34 -25.89 -5.04 -32.81
C PRO A 34 -27.00 -5.12 -33.86
N LYS A 35 -27.88 -4.10 -33.90
CA LYS A 35 -28.78 -3.89 -35.04
C LYS A 35 -27.92 -3.61 -36.27
N ARG A 36 -27.63 -4.66 -37.04
CA ARG A 36 -26.68 -4.76 -38.17
C ARG A 36 -26.90 -3.81 -39.36
N ASN A 37 -27.75 -2.78 -39.27
CA ASN A 37 -28.28 -2.10 -40.46
C ASN A 37 -27.95 -0.60 -40.56
N LYS A 38 -26.79 -0.13 -40.08
CA LYS A 38 -26.35 1.26 -40.37
C LYS A 38 -24.87 1.29 -40.76
N LYS A 39 -24.62 1.39 -42.07
CA LYS A 39 -23.30 1.69 -42.64
C LYS A 39 -22.91 3.11 -42.23
N LEU A 40 -21.71 3.28 -41.66
CA LEU A 40 -21.13 4.56 -41.28
C LEU A 40 -20.55 5.26 -42.53
N PRO A 41 -20.77 6.56 -42.76
CA PRO A 41 -20.09 7.31 -43.82
C PRO A 41 -18.67 7.68 -43.34
N ILE A 42 -17.65 7.22 -44.06
CA ILE A 42 -16.24 7.54 -43.81
C ILE A 42 -15.87 8.78 -44.65
N PRO A 43 -15.30 9.86 -44.08
CA PRO A 43 -14.84 11.01 -44.85
C PRO A 43 -13.42 10.78 -45.42
N ASP A 44 -13.27 11.07 -46.71
CA ASP A 44 -12.21 10.53 -47.60
C ASP A 44 -10.93 11.38 -47.70
N LYS A 45 -10.67 12.33 -46.79
CA LYS A 45 -9.48 13.21 -46.92
C LYS A 45 -8.85 13.54 -45.57
N LEU A 46 -7.73 12.88 -45.27
CA LEU A 46 -6.73 13.36 -44.31
C LEU A 46 -5.94 14.49 -44.98
N SER A 47 -6.08 15.72 -44.48
CA SER A 47 -5.26 16.85 -44.93
C SER A 47 -3.82 16.68 -44.44
N VAL A 48 -2.89 16.47 -45.37
CA VAL A 48 -1.45 16.55 -45.14
C VAL A 48 -1.08 18.01 -44.87
N ILE A 49 -0.40 18.28 -43.74
CA ILE A 49 0.17 19.60 -43.44
C ILE A 49 1.46 19.75 -44.24
N PRO A 50 1.67 20.81 -45.05
CA PRO A 50 2.93 20.98 -45.78
C PRO A 50 4.03 21.45 -44.82
N ALA A 51 5.22 20.86 -44.94
CA ALA A 51 6.40 21.27 -44.19
C ALA A 51 6.90 22.64 -44.68
N ILE A 52 7.03 23.60 -43.75
CA ILE A 52 7.56 24.94 -44.04
C ILE A 52 9.09 24.85 -44.27
N ASN A 53 9.57 25.45 -45.37
CA ASN A 53 10.99 25.46 -45.76
C ASN A 53 11.81 26.39 -44.83
N PRO A 54 12.99 25.95 -44.32
CA PRO A 54 13.81 26.69 -43.34
C PRO A 54 14.28 28.10 -43.76
N GLU A 55 14.26 28.45 -45.04
CA GLU A 55 14.68 29.77 -45.55
C GLU A 55 13.73 30.91 -45.12
N GLU A 56 12.43 30.66 -44.96
CA GLU A 56 11.45 31.70 -44.54
C GLU A 56 11.59 32.12 -43.07
N ARG A 57 12.23 31.30 -42.21
CA ARG A 57 12.41 31.62 -40.79
C ARG A 57 13.39 32.77 -40.51
N LYS A 58 14.28 33.11 -41.44
CA LYS A 58 15.29 34.17 -41.22
C LYS A 58 14.72 35.59 -41.38
N ASN A 59 13.66 35.76 -42.19
CA ASN A 59 13.05 37.08 -42.41
C ASN A 59 12.07 37.53 -41.31
N LEU A 60 11.72 36.64 -40.36
CA LEU A 60 10.81 36.93 -39.25
C LEU A 60 11.48 37.55 -38.00
N LYS A 61 12.82 37.51 -37.90
CA LYS A 61 13.54 38.10 -36.74
C LYS A 61 13.80 39.61 -36.86
N GLY A 62 13.58 40.22 -38.03
CA GLY A 62 13.90 41.63 -38.29
C GLY A 62 12.76 42.64 -38.06
N LYS A 63 11.55 42.19 -37.70
CA LYS A 63 10.38 43.06 -37.50
C LYS A 63 9.68 42.79 -36.17
N MET A 64 10.40 42.98 -35.07
CA MET A 64 9.75 43.15 -33.77
C MET A 64 9.69 44.66 -33.48
N LYS A 65 8.72 45.34 -34.12
CA LYS A 65 8.22 46.64 -33.64
C LYS A 65 7.06 46.33 -32.71
N ILE A 66 7.19 46.78 -31.47
CA ILE A 66 6.16 46.77 -30.45
C ILE A 66 4.93 47.49 -31.02
N LEU A 67 3.80 46.79 -31.09
CA LEU A 67 2.50 47.40 -31.25
C LEU A 67 1.60 46.84 -30.15
N GLU A 68 1.17 47.79 -29.32
CA GLU A 68 0.03 47.78 -28.42
C GLU A 68 -1.12 46.85 -28.81
N GLY A 69 -1.76 46.31 -27.78
CA GLY A 69 -2.74 45.24 -27.85
C GLY A 69 -3.81 45.42 -28.92
N GLU A 70 -3.79 44.51 -29.88
CA GLU A 70 -4.97 44.21 -30.68
C GLU A 70 -5.86 43.27 -29.84
N VAL A 71 -6.91 43.85 -29.27
CA VAL A 71 -8.04 43.07 -28.74
C VAL A 71 -8.59 42.27 -29.91
N VAL A 72 -8.26 40.97 -29.94
CA VAL A 72 -8.86 40.04 -30.90
C VAL A 72 -10.35 40.01 -30.60
N SER A 73 -11.09 40.72 -31.43
CA SER A 73 -12.54 40.76 -31.47
C SER A 73 -13.07 39.32 -31.55
N ASP A 74 -13.87 38.94 -30.55
CA ASP A 74 -14.74 37.77 -30.59
C ASP A 74 -15.63 37.85 -31.83
N LYS A 75 -15.20 37.28 -32.96
CA LYS A 75 -16.11 36.96 -34.06
C LYS A 75 -15.56 35.89 -35.00
N LYS A 76 -16.41 34.88 -35.14
CA LYS A 76 -16.37 33.69 -36.02
C LYS A 76 -15.49 32.54 -35.55
N PHE A 77 -15.79 32.04 -34.35
CA PHE A 77 -15.63 30.60 -34.17
C PHE A 77 -16.69 29.89 -35.02
N GLY A 78 -16.24 29.31 -36.15
CA GLY A 78 -17.11 28.56 -37.04
C GLY A 78 -17.83 27.44 -36.30
N LYS A 79 -19.02 27.07 -36.78
CA LYS A 79 -19.92 26.02 -36.25
C LYS A 79 -19.19 24.71 -35.86
N ASN A 80 -18.02 24.47 -36.43
CA ASN A 80 -17.16 23.32 -36.21
C ASN A 80 -16.40 23.33 -34.88
N PHE A 81 -16.08 24.48 -34.29
CA PHE A 81 -15.35 24.50 -33.01
C PHE A 81 -16.19 24.12 -31.80
N ASP A 82 -17.47 24.48 -31.82
CA ASP A 82 -18.41 24.03 -30.81
C ASP A 82 -18.62 22.50 -30.92
N LEU A 83 -18.55 21.95 -32.16
CA LEU A 83 -18.55 20.50 -32.37
C LEU A 83 -17.30 19.84 -31.76
N ASP A 84 -16.11 20.40 -31.97
CA ASP A 84 -14.86 19.87 -31.42
C ASP A 84 -14.83 19.92 -29.89
N ARG A 85 -15.27 21.02 -29.27
CA ARG A 85 -15.39 21.15 -27.81
C ARG A 85 -16.36 20.13 -27.22
N ARG A 86 -17.53 19.93 -27.85
CA ARG A 86 -18.52 18.94 -27.41
C ARG A 86 -18.01 17.51 -27.58
N MET A 87 -17.28 17.24 -28.66
CA MET A 87 -16.66 15.94 -28.90
C MET A 87 -15.57 15.63 -27.88
N PHE A 88 -14.70 16.61 -27.59
CA PHE A 88 -13.70 16.52 -26.54
C PHE A 88 -14.33 16.28 -25.17
N LEU A 89 -15.37 17.05 -24.81
CA LEU A 89 -16.04 16.91 -23.51
C LEU A 89 -16.73 15.54 -23.37
N LYS A 90 -17.32 15.02 -24.45
CA LYS A 90 -17.87 13.66 -24.50
C LYS A 90 -16.78 12.59 -24.39
N LEU A 91 -15.63 12.79 -25.03
CA LEU A 91 -14.52 11.85 -25.00
C LEU A 91 -13.91 11.77 -23.59
N ILE A 92 -13.62 12.91 -22.96
CA ILE A 92 -13.06 12.94 -21.60
C ILE A 92 -14.08 12.49 -20.57
N GLY A 93 -15.35 12.86 -20.72
CA GLY A 93 -16.43 12.39 -19.84
C GLY A 93 -16.63 10.88 -19.92
N SER A 94 -16.71 10.32 -21.13
CA SER A 94 -16.87 8.87 -21.31
C SER A 94 -15.65 8.07 -20.86
N THR A 95 -14.44 8.55 -21.17
CA THR A 95 -13.19 7.91 -20.75
C THR A 95 -13.04 7.96 -19.22
N GLY A 96 -13.36 9.09 -18.58
CA GLY A 96 -13.33 9.23 -17.13
C GLY A 96 -14.30 8.29 -16.42
N ILE A 97 -15.53 8.17 -16.92
CA ILE A 97 -16.52 7.23 -16.38
C ILE A 97 -16.05 5.78 -16.56
N LEU A 98 -15.46 5.42 -17.70
CA LEU A 98 -14.94 4.08 -17.95
C LEU A 98 -13.76 3.75 -17.02
N VAL A 99 -12.83 4.68 -16.81
CA VAL A 99 -11.70 4.50 -15.87
C VAL A 99 -12.20 4.36 -14.44
N PHE A 100 -13.19 5.16 -14.04
CA PHE A 100 -13.82 5.07 -12.72
C PHE A 100 -14.52 3.73 -12.51
N MET A 101 -15.31 3.26 -13.48
CA MET A 101 -15.94 1.95 -13.42
C MET A 101 -14.90 0.82 -13.43
N TYR A 102 -13.83 0.96 -14.20
CA TYR A 102 -12.73 0.00 -14.20
C TYR A 102 -12.01 -0.04 -12.85
N SER A 103 -11.88 1.08 -12.13
CA SER A 103 -11.27 1.08 -10.78
C SER A 103 -12.14 0.39 -9.74
N ILE A 104 -13.48 0.51 -9.84
CA ILE A 104 -14.41 -0.17 -8.93
C ILE A 104 -14.40 -1.69 -9.17
N PHE A 105 -14.42 -2.14 -10.43
CA PHE A 105 -14.62 -3.55 -10.75
C PHE A 105 -13.32 -4.34 -10.98
N SER A 106 -12.19 -3.68 -11.24
CA SER A 106 -10.91 -4.36 -11.36
C SER A 106 -10.15 -4.34 -10.03
N LYS A 107 -10.17 -5.47 -9.33
CA LYS A 107 -9.28 -5.74 -8.18
C LYS A 107 -7.78 -5.61 -8.49
N LYS A 108 -7.41 -5.35 -9.75
CA LYS A 108 -6.03 -5.17 -10.24
C LYS A 108 -5.64 -3.71 -10.46
N ALA A 109 -6.56 -2.75 -10.46
CA ALA A 109 -6.21 -1.33 -10.59
C ALA A 109 -5.57 -0.75 -9.32
N GLU A 110 -5.83 -1.35 -8.15
CA GLU A 110 -5.20 -0.97 -6.88
C GLU A 110 -3.67 -1.06 -6.96
N GLY A 111 -3.14 -2.12 -7.58
CA GLY A 111 -1.69 -2.32 -7.68
C GLY A 111 -0.97 -1.38 -8.67
N ALA A 112 -1.70 -0.78 -9.62
CA ALA A 112 -1.13 0.14 -10.61
C ALA A 112 -1.09 1.60 -10.13
N PHE A 113 -2.00 2.00 -9.23
CA PHE A 113 -2.07 3.36 -8.66
C PHE A 113 -1.51 3.47 -7.24
N PHE A 114 -1.60 2.42 -6.43
CA PHE A 114 -1.17 2.44 -5.02
C PHE A 114 0.05 1.58 -4.72
N GLY A 115 0.70 1.05 -5.76
CA GLY A 115 1.72 0.03 -5.58
C GLY A 115 1.06 -1.28 -5.15
N SER A 116 1.52 -2.37 -5.74
CA SER A 116 1.06 -3.72 -5.44
C SER A 116 1.24 -4.08 -3.96
N VAL A 117 0.19 -3.89 -3.17
CA VAL A 117 -0.07 -4.70 -1.97
C VAL A 117 -1.41 -5.41 -2.17
N PRO A 118 -1.42 -6.60 -2.80
CA PRO A 118 -2.62 -7.39 -2.88
C PRO A 118 -2.89 -7.96 -1.49
N GLY A 119 -3.99 -7.52 -0.89
CA GLY A 119 -4.57 -8.14 0.29
C GLY A 119 -4.22 -7.47 1.61
N SER A 120 -5.10 -7.71 2.58
CA SER A 120 -4.99 -7.41 4.01
C SER A 120 -3.76 -8.09 4.66
N GLY A 121 -2.57 -7.82 4.14
CA GLY A 121 -1.30 -8.37 4.58
C GLY A 121 -0.44 -7.26 5.18
N THR A 122 0.02 -7.47 6.40
CA THR A 122 0.96 -6.61 7.11
C THR A 122 2.12 -6.18 6.22
N VAL A 123 2.40 -4.88 6.15
CA VAL A 123 3.60 -4.34 5.50
C VAL A 123 4.81 -4.82 6.31
N ALA A 124 5.67 -5.64 5.69
CA ALA A 124 6.89 -6.15 6.32
C ALA A 124 8.12 -5.51 5.66
N LEU A 125 9.11 -5.14 6.48
CA LEU A 125 10.41 -4.74 5.99
C LEU A 125 11.11 -5.97 5.39
N LYS A 126 11.83 -5.78 4.29
CA LYS A 126 12.64 -6.82 3.66
C LYS A 126 14.04 -6.28 3.41
N ASP A 127 15.04 -7.15 3.54
CA ASP A 127 16.41 -6.85 3.13
C ASP A 127 16.50 -6.81 1.59
N THR A 128 17.62 -6.29 1.09
CA THR A 128 18.06 -6.32 -0.32
C THR A 128 18.02 -7.71 -0.95
N SER A 129 18.20 -8.77 -0.15
CA SER A 129 18.04 -10.18 -0.56
C SER A 129 16.57 -10.65 -0.63
N GLY A 130 15.60 -9.81 -0.24
CA GLY A 130 14.18 -10.14 -0.18
C GLY A 130 13.75 -10.90 1.09
N ALA A 131 14.68 -11.21 1.99
CA ALA A 131 14.39 -11.82 3.29
C ALA A 131 13.55 -10.88 4.15
N LYS A 132 12.50 -11.40 4.78
CA LYS A 132 11.66 -10.63 5.71
C LYS A 132 12.50 -10.24 6.92
N ILE A 133 12.62 -8.95 7.17
CA ILE A 133 13.19 -8.39 8.39
C ILE A 133 12.04 -8.24 9.38
N ASP A 134 12.18 -8.87 10.54
CA ASP A 134 11.37 -8.53 11.70
C ASP A 134 12.17 -7.54 12.54
N PRO A 135 11.90 -6.21 12.45
CA PRO A 135 12.63 -5.22 13.22
C PRO A 135 12.39 -5.36 14.74
N ALA A 136 11.45 -6.20 15.17
CA ALA A 136 11.08 -6.42 16.56
C ALA A 136 11.37 -7.87 17.01
N GLN A 137 12.54 -8.42 16.66
CA GLN A 137 12.97 -9.66 17.28
C GLN A 137 13.24 -9.41 18.78
N LEU A 138 12.24 -9.77 19.60
CA LEU A 138 12.28 -9.64 21.05
C LEU A 138 13.51 -10.38 21.60
N GLN A 139 14.42 -9.64 22.21
CA GLN A 139 15.50 -10.23 22.99
C GLN A 139 14.93 -10.76 24.31
N PRO A 140 15.52 -11.81 24.90
CA PRO A 140 15.02 -12.39 26.16
C PRO A 140 14.98 -11.40 27.33
N THR A 141 15.82 -10.36 27.29
CA THR A 141 15.90 -9.29 28.30
C THR A 141 15.08 -8.05 27.94
N ASP A 142 14.33 -8.06 26.84
CA ASP A 142 13.51 -6.92 26.45
C ASP A 142 12.39 -6.67 27.47
N GLY A 143 12.18 -5.39 27.77
CA GLY A 143 11.15 -4.94 28.73
C GLY A 143 11.56 -5.02 30.20
N TYR A 144 12.72 -5.58 30.53
CA TYR A 144 13.28 -5.50 31.88
C TYR A 144 13.96 -4.14 32.11
N LYS A 145 13.79 -3.59 33.31
CA LYS A 145 14.41 -2.32 33.75
C LYS A 145 15.18 -2.55 35.04
N ILE A 146 16.23 -1.76 35.26
CA ILE A 146 16.99 -1.82 36.51
C ILE A 146 16.09 -1.40 37.68
N ALA A 147 16.08 -2.21 38.74
CA ALA A 147 15.29 -1.99 39.95
C ALA A 147 16.20 -1.70 41.14
N GLU A 148 17.24 -2.51 41.32
CA GLU A 148 18.20 -2.37 42.42
C GLU A 148 19.62 -2.66 41.98
N LEU A 149 20.58 -2.12 42.73
CA LEU A 149 22.01 -2.23 42.48
C LEU A 149 22.75 -2.48 43.79
N ASP A 150 23.68 -3.42 43.76
CA ASP A 150 24.68 -3.64 44.81
C ASP A 150 26.06 -3.58 44.14
N ASP A 151 26.81 -2.52 44.42
CA ASP A 151 28.13 -2.23 43.85
C ASP A 151 29.29 -2.89 44.61
N GLY A 152 28.98 -3.89 45.44
CA GLY A 152 29.96 -4.73 46.12
C GLY A 152 30.87 -5.53 45.17
N THR A 153 31.67 -6.42 45.76
CA THR A 153 32.60 -7.30 45.04
C THR A 153 32.31 -8.73 45.47
N PRO A 154 31.58 -9.55 44.69
CA PRO A 154 31.03 -9.27 43.35
C PRO A 154 29.85 -8.29 43.35
N ALA A 155 29.62 -7.61 42.21
CA ALA A 155 28.51 -6.67 42.05
C ALA A 155 27.23 -7.40 41.57
N TYR A 156 26.06 -6.91 41.96
CA TYR A 156 24.77 -7.46 41.56
C TYR A 156 23.87 -6.37 40.99
N TYR A 157 23.18 -6.70 39.91
CA TYR A 157 22.28 -5.80 39.20
C TYR A 157 20.91 -6.49 39.08
N GLY A 158 19.90 -5.96 39.76
CA GLY A 158 18.55 -6.49 39.77
C GLY A 158 17.69 -5.81 38.71
N PHE A 159 17.03 -6.60 37.88
CA PHE A 159 16.16 -6.11 36.81
C PHE A 159 14.76 -6.69 36.95
N THR A 160 13.75 -5.85 36.85
CA THR A 160 12.34 -6.25 36.95
C THR A 160 11.57 -5.83 35.70
N ARG A 161 10.56 -6.61 35.33
CA ARG A 161 9.63 -6.34 34.24
C ARG A 161 8.25 -6.03 34.81
N LYS A 162 7.42 -5.31 34.05
CA LYS A 162 6.09 -4.84 34.49
C LYS A 162 5.17 -5.97 34.98
N ASP A 163 5.35 -7.19 34.50
CA ASP A 163 4.60 -8.38 34.89
C ASP A 163 5.09 -9.03 36.20
N GLY A 164 6.12 -8.48 36.84
CA GLY A 164 6.71 -8.99 38.08
C GLY A 164 7.86 -9.98 37.86
N ALA A 165 8.11 -10.41 36.62
CA ALA A 165 9.26 -11.24 36.30
C ALA A 165 10.55 -10.45 36.53
N TRP A 166 11.61 -11.13 36.95
CA TRP A 166 12.86 -10.47 37.27
C TRP A 166 14.07 -11.36 36.97
N PHE A 167 15.22 -10.74 36.80
CA PHE A 167 16.50 -11.43 36.78
C PHE A 167 17.55 -10.61 37.54
N ILE A 168 18.57 -11.29 38.05
CA ILE A 168 19.73 -10.65 38.68
C ILE A 168 20.96 -11.05 37.89
N MET A 169 21.73 -10.05 37.47
CA MET A 169 23.05 -10.23 36.89
C MET A 169 24.10 -10.07 37.99
N LYS A 170 24.93 -11.10 38.18
CA LYS A 170 26.10 -11.11 39.04
C LYS A 170 27.33 -10.84 38.20
N GLU A 171 28.06 -9.79 38.53
CA GLU A 171 29.36 -9.51 37.96
C GLU A 171 30.46 -10.02 38.90
N GLN A 172 31.11 -11.11 38.52
CA GLN A 172 32.18 -11.68 39.31
C GLN A 172 33.52 -11.02 39.00
N SER A 173 34.17 -10.55 40.07
CA SER A 173 35.48 -9.91 40.03
C SER A 173 36.59 -10.96 39.95
N GLY A 174 37.63 -10.71 39.13
CA GLY A 174 38.75 -11.62 38.91
C GLY A 174 39.60 -11.21 37.70
N ALA A 175 40.59 -12.03 37.31
CA ALA A 175 41.44 -11.77 36.13
C ALA A 175 40.66 -11.75 34.80
N SER A 176 39.45 -12.31 34.77
CA SER A 176 38.50 -12.17 33.67
C SER A 176 37.11 -11.93 34.27
N ARG A 177 36.51 -10.78 33.91
CA ARG A 177 35.20 -10.39 34.42
C ARG A 177 34.13 -11.30 33.80
N THR A 178 33.37 -11.99 34.64
CA THR A 178 32.35 -12.96 34.21
C THR A 178 30.98 -12.48 34.65
N TYR A 179 30.01 -12.51 33.74
CA TYR A 179 28.61 -12.19 34.01
C TYR A 179 27.80 -13.47 34.13
N LEU A 180 27.12 -13.65 35.26
CA LEU A 180 26.23 -14.77 35.53
C LEU A 180 24.83 -14.25 35.84
N TYR A 181 23.82 -15.06 35.58
CA TYR A 181 22.42 -14.67 35.62
C TYR A 181 21.62 -15.67 36.46
N THR A 182 20.57 -15.16 37.08
CA THR A 182 19.51 -15.95 37.70
C THR A 182 18.20 -15.22 37.48
N ARG A 183 17.07 -15.93 37.40
CA ARG A 183 15.78 -15.31 37.09
C ARG A 183 14.63 -16.00 37.80
N ASN A 184 13.51 -15.29 37.92
CA ASN A 184 12.25 -15.86 38.36
C ASN A 184 11.06 -15.13 37.68
N SER A 185 9.88 -15.74 37.74
CA SER A 185 8.65 -15.20 37.14
C SER A 185 7.96 -14.16 38.01
N SER A 186 8.25 -14.10 39.31
CA SER A 186 7.60 -13.22 40.27
C SER A 186 8.43 -13.07 41.55
N ASP A 187 8.00 -12.17 42.44
CA ASP A 187 8.47 -12.06 43.82
C ASP A 187 9.93 -11.61 43.97
N PHE A 188 10.28 -10.49 43.32
CA PHE A 188 11.63 -9.89 43.40
C PHE A 188 12.05 -9.57 44.83
N ASP A 189 11.11 -9.15 45.68
CA ASP A 189 11.40 -8.75 47.07
C ASP A 189 11.36 -9.93 48.06
N HIS A 190 11.25 -11.17 47.59
CA HIS A 190 11.14 -12.34 48.46
C HIS A 190 12.44 -12.62 49.20
N ALA A 191 12.35 -12.85 50.51
CA ALA A 191 13.49 -12.92 51.43
C ALA A 191 14.52 -14.01 51.10
N THR A 192 14.13 -15.11 50.45
CA THR A 192 15.00 -16.27 50.18
C THR A 192 15.23 -16.57 48.70
N THR A 193 14.37 -16.06 47.83
CA THR A 193 14.40 -16.38 46.39
C THR A 193 14.60 -15.15 45.53
N GLY A 194 14.45 -13.95 46.09
CA GLY A 194 14.58 -12.68 45.40
C GLY A 194 15.86 -11.91 45.78
N TRP A 195 15.82 -10.61 45.54
CA TRP A 195 16.90 -9.67 45.75
C TRP A 195 17.51 -9.66 47.17
N PRO A 196 16.73 -9.78 48.26
CA PRO A 196 17.31 -9.86 49.61
C PRO A 196 18.30 -11.00 49.79
N ASN A 197 18.12 -12.12 49.08
CA ASN A 197 19.03 -13.28 49.11
C ASN A 197 19.97 -13.35 47.89
N ARG A 198 20.19 -12.24 47.17
CA ARG A 198 21.00 -12.23 45.92
C ARG A 198 22.36 -12.93 46.03
N THR A 199 23.01 -12.91 47.19
CA THR A 199 24.32 -13.56 47.41
C THR A 199 24.23 -15.08 47.55
N GLY A 200 23.07 -15.61 47.97
CA GLY A 200 22.81 -17.04 48.18
C GLY A 200 22.09 -17.73 47.01
N LEU A 201 21.74 -17.00 45.94
CA LEU A 201 21.11 -17.58 44.76
C LEU A 201 22.10 -18.37 43.90
N THR A 202 21.58 -19.30 43.11
CA THR A 202 22.35 -20.02 42.10
C THR A 202 22.34 -19.24 40.80
N TYR A 203 23.52 -19.05 40.20
CA TYR A 203 23.71 -18.31 38.96
C TYR A 203 24.35 -19.19 37.89
N SER A 204 23.95 -18.99 36.62
CA SER A 204 24.55 -19.65 35.45
C SER A 204 24.83 -18.66 34.33
N LYS A 205 25.35 -19.13 33.19
CA LYS A 205 25.56 -18.29 32.01
C LYS A 205 24.23 -17.85 31.41
N PHE A 206 24.30 -16.81 30.58
CA PHE A 206 23.13 -16.22 29.91
C PHE A 206 22.29 -17.28 29.16
N GLU A 207 22.93 -18.10 28.33
CA GLU A 207 22.30 -19.14 27.49
C GLU A 207 21.61 -20.26 28.28
N ASP A 208 21.95 -20.44 29.57
CA ASP A 208 21.30 -21.45 30.42
C ASP A 208 20.03 -20.90 31.10
N ILE A 209 19.89 -19.56 31.13
CA ILE A 209 18.86 -18.85 31.87
C ILE A 209 17.81 -18.25 30.93
N PHE A 210 18.19 -17.88 29.70
CA PHE A 210 17.36 -17.22 28.70
C PHE A 210 17.29 -18.02 27.39
#